data_AF-A0A3D2XEZ1-F1
#
_entry.id   AF-A0A3D2XEZ1-F1
#
_cell.length_a   1.000
_cell.length_b   1.000
_cell.length_c   1.000
_cell.angle_alpha   90.00
_cell.angle_beta   90.00
_cell.angle_gamma   90.00
#
_symmetry.space_group_name_H-M   'P 1'
#
loop_
_entity.id
_entity.type
_entity.pdbx_description
1 polymer ?
#
loop_
_entity_poly.entity_id
_entity_poly.type
_entity_poly.pdbx_seq_one_letter_code
_entity_poly.pdbx_strand_id
1 'polypeptide(L)'
;MDMLQPGILLISDPFLKDPNFLRTVVLLCEHQDEGSFGFVLNKQLAITLEDVMPAAGGLRIPLLEGGPVQKDTLHFLHRRPDLISGSIEVTDHVFWGGDFSEVLSLLQTKKLSPDELRFFIGYS
;
A
#
# COMPACT_ATOMS: atom_id res chain seq x y z
N MET A 1 10.33 26.23 -4.95
CA MET A 1 10.57 24.84 -5.38
C MET A 1 9.83 24.02 -4.35
N ASP A 2 8.74 23.36 -4.73
CA ASP A 2 8.04 22.51 -3.78
C ASP A 2 8.97 21.35 -3.42
N MET A 3 9.33 21.28 -2.14
CA MET A 3 10.12 20.19 -1.60
C MET A 3 9.26 18.92 -1.66
N LEU A 4 9.86 17.77 -1.98
CA LEU A 4 9.17 16.49 -1.89
C LEU A 4 8.76 16.26 -0.42
N GLN A 5 7.51 15.87 -0.19
CA GLN A 5 6.95 15.63 1.14
C GLN A 5 6.05 14.41 1.10
N PRO A 6 5.94 13.64 2.20
CA PRO A 6 4.94 12.58 2.33
C PRO A 6 3.54 13.07 1.97
N GLY A 7 2.76 12.21 1.31
CA GLY A 7 1.39 12.47 0.91
C GLY A 7 1.19 12.96 -0.52
N ILE A 8 2.26 13.33 -1.23
CA ILE A 8 2.16 13.72 -2.64
C ILE A 8 2.03 12.50 -3.56
N LEU A 9 1.38 12.70 -4.70
CA LEU A 9 1.30 11.72 -5.77
C LEU A 9 2.33 12.04 -6.85
N LEU A 10 3.25 11.11 -7.10
CA LEU A 10 4.18 11.16 -8.21
C LEU A 10 3.52 10.49 -9.42
N ILE A 11 3.34 11.26 -10.49
CA ILE A 11 2.73 10.77 -11.73
C ILE A 11 3.86 10.55 -12.73
N SER A 12 3.97 9.33 -13.26
CA SER A 12 5.00 8.99 -14.24
C SER A 12 4.87 9.84 -15.50
N ASP A 13 6.00 10.29 -16.05
CA ASP A 13 6.03 10.87 -17.39
C ASP A 13 5.53 9.85 -18.43
N PRO A 14 4.66 10.24 -19.40
CA PRO A 14 4.15 9.32 -20.42
C PRO A 14 5.21 8.59 -21.24
N PHE A 15 6.43 9.15 -21.34
CA PHE A 15 7.56 8.62 -22.08
C PHE A 15 8.62 7.95 -21.20
N LEU A 16 8.36 7.83 -19.88
CA LEU A 16 9.25 7.12 -18.97
C LEU A 16 9.44 5.68 -19.45
N LYS A 17 10.69 5.26 -19.66
CA LYS A 17 11.02 3.95 -20.21
C LYS A 17 11.23 2.87 -19.16
N ASP A 18 11.28 3.26 -17.88
CA ASP A 18 11.43 2.29 -16.80
C ASP A 18 10.16 1.43 -16.70
N PRO A 19 10.25 0.10 -16.92
CA PRO A 19 9.09 -0.79 -16.89
C PRO A 19 8.45 -0.89 -15.49
N ASN A 20 9.16 -0.56 -14.42
CA ASN A 20 8.59 -0.56 -13.07
C ASN A 20 7.59 0.59 -12.89
N PHE A 21 7.82 1.72 -13.56
CA PHE A 21 7.11 2.98 -13.35
C PHE A 21 6.35 3.50 -14.59
N LEU A 22 6.26 2.70 -15.65
CA LEU A 22 5.50 3.09 -16.85
C LEU A 22 4.01 3.25 -16.52
N ARG A 23 3.48 4.47 -16.69
CA ARG A 23 2.07 4.83 -16.41
C ARG A 23 1.66 4.61 -14.96
N THR A 24 2.59 4.78 -14.01
CA THR A 24 2.31 4.61 -12.58
C THR A 24 1.94 5.91 -11.89
N VAL A 25 1.12 5.79 -10.85
CA VAL A 25 0.90 6.82 -9.83
C VAL A 25 1.47 6.27 -8.53
N VAL A 26 2.46 6.94 -7.96
CA VAL A 26 3.12 6.55 -6.71
C VAL A 26 2.68 7.48 -5.59
N LEU A 27 2.21 6.94 -4.47
CA LEU A 27 2.05 7.71 -3.22
C LEU A 27 3.40 7.74 -2.50
N LEU A 28 3.97 8.93 -2.34
CA LEU A 28 5.16 9.14 -1.52
C LEU A 28 4.76 9.03 -0.04
N CYS A 29 5.25 8.02 0.65
CA CYS A 29 4.92 7.75 2.06
C CYS A 29 5.96 8.30 3.02
N GLU A 30 7.22 8.39 2.58
CA GLU A 30 8.32 8.97 3.35
C GLU A 30 9.33 9.64 2.41
N HIS A 31 9.94 10.74 2.85
CA HIS A 31 11.01 11.43 2.15
C HIS A 31 12.00 12.00 3.16
N GLN A 32 13.24 11.50 3.13
CA GLN A 32 14.36 11.92 3.96
C GLN A 32 15.62 12.10 3.09
N ASP A 33 16.69 12.61 3.67
CA ASP A 33 17.96 12.81 2.95
C ASP A 33 18.56 11.47 2.46
N GLU A 34 18.31 10.38 3.19
CA GLU A 34 18.78 9.03 2.88
C GLU A 34 17.97 8.36 1.75
N GLY A 35 16.76 8.84 1.47
CA GLY A 35 15.91 8.21 0.47
C GLY A 35 14.43 8.54 0.58
N SER A 36 13.67 7.95 -0.34
CA SER A 36 12.22 8.08 -0.43
C SER A 36 11.60 6.69 -0.46
N PHE A 37 10.38 6.60 0.04
CA PHE A 37 9.62 5.36 0.07
C PHE A 37 8.17 5.64 -0.32
N GLY A 38 7.59 4.78 -1.16
CA GLY A 38 6.21 4.92 -1.58
C GLY A 38 5.59 3.67 -2.21
N PHE A 39 4.33 3.80 -2.62
CA PHE A 39 3.56 2.70 -3.23
C PHE A 39 2.97 3.10 -4.57
N VAL A 40 3.18 2.26 -5.58
CA VAL A 40 2.42 2.33 -6.84
C VAL A 40 0.96 1.97 -6.58
N LEU A 41 0.06 2.92 -6.81
CA LEU A 41 -1.36 2.82 -6.47
C LEU A 41 -2.23 2.14 -7.54
N ASN A 42 -1.72 2.04 -8.77
CA ASN A 42 -2.50 1.70 -9.96
C ASN A 42 -1.98 0.49 -10.75
N LYS A 43 -1.21 -0.40 -10.09
CA LYS A 43 -0.67 -1.61 -10.71
C LYS A 43 -1.20 -2.85 -9.99
N GLN A 44 -2.40 -3.27 -10.34
CA GLN A 44 -3.03 -4.45 -9.74
C GLN A 44 -2.38 -5.75 -10.26
N LEU A 45 -2.16 -6.69 -9.35
CA LEU A 45 -1.67 -8.03 -9.65
C LEU A 45 -2.83 -9.01 -9.92
N ALA A 46 -2.52 -10.10 -10.61
CA ALA A 46 -3.47 -11.21 -10.85
C ALA A 46 -3.52 -12.22 -9.68
N ILE A 47 -3.27 -11.74 -8.45
CA ILE A 47 -3.29 -12.51 -7.21
C ILE A 47 -4.01 -11.72 -6.13
N THR A 48 -4.42 -12.42 -5.09
CA THR A 48 -5.20 -11.92 -3.96
C THR A 48 -4.49 -12.17 -2.64
N LEU A 49 -5.01 -11.58 -1.56
CA LEU A 49 -4.46 -11.76 -0.22
C LEU A 49 -4.42 -13.23 0.21
N GLU A 50 -5.43 -14.03 -0.13
CA GLU A 50 -5.44 -15.47 0.21
C GLU A 50 -4.33 -16.27 -0.50
N ASP A 51 -3.89 -15.82 -1.68
CA ASP A 51 -2.85 -16.52 -2.46
C ASP A 51 -1.47 -16.39 -1.79
N VAL A 52 -1.22 -15.29 -1.08
CA VAL A 52 0.04 -15.02 -0.37
C VAL A 52 -0.04 -15.30 1.13
N MET A 53 -1.25 -15.28 1.69
CA MET A 53 -1.49 -15.47 3.11
C MET A 53 -2.68 -16.42 3.34
N PRO A 54 -2.42 -17.74 3.51
CA PRO A 54 -3.48 -18.72 3.75
C PRO A 54 -4.35 -18.40 4.98
N ALA A 55 -3.80 -17.71 5.98
CA ALA A 55 -4.52 -17.26 7.17
C ALA A 55 -5.65 -16.25 6.86
N ALA A 56 -5.65 -15.63 5.67
CA ALA A 56 -6.71 -14.75 5.22
C ALA A 56 -8.04 -15.48 5.00
N GLY A 57 -8.05 -16.82 4.91
CA GLY A 57 -9.26 -17.63 5.10
C GLY A 57 -10.41 -17.31 4.15
N GLY A 58 -10.16 -17.21 2.84
CA GLY A 58 -11.18 -16.93 1.82
C GLY A 58 -11.32 -15.45 1.43
N LEU A 59 -10.53 -14.56 2.03
CA LEU A 59 -10.51 -13.13 1.69
C LEU A 59 -9.80 -12.89 0.35
N ARG A 60 -10.59 -12.85 -0.72
CA ARG A 60 -10.14 -12.56 -2.10
C ARG A 60 -9.95 -11.07 -2.38
N ILE A 61 -9.12 -10.43 -1.57
CA ILE A 61 -8.81 -8.99 -1.73
C ILE A 61 -7.67 -8.84 -2.74
N PRO A 62 -7.81 -8.04 -3.81
CA PRO A 62 -6.74 -7.86 -4.79
C PRO A 62 -5.47 -7.26 -4.19
N LEU A 63 -4.32 -7.73 -4.66
CA LEU A 63 -3.02 -7.13 -4.33
C LEU A 63 -2.57 -6.16 -5.43
N LEU A 64 -1.87 -5.12 -5.02
CA LEU A 64 -1.18 -4.18 -5.89
C LEU A 64 0.33 -4.50 -5.85
N GLU A 65 1.03 -4.29 -6.96
CA GLU A 65 2.49 -4.22 -6.96
C GLU A 65 2.88 -2.84 -6.43
N GLY A 66 3.42 -2.77 -5.22
CA GLY A 66 3.82 -1.51 -4.60
C GLY A 66 5.11 -0.93 -5.18
N GLY A 67 5.97 -1.78 -5.74
CA GLY A 67 7.16 -1.40 -6.48
C GLY A 67 8.19 -2.53 -6.62
N PRO A 68 9.39 -2.21 -7.12
CA PRO A 68 10.41 -3.22 -7.40
C PRO A 68 11.16 -3.73 -6.16
N VAL A 69 11.07 -3.04 -5.02
CA VAL A 69 11.87 -3.30 -3.82
C VAL A 69 11.13 -4.25 -2.88
N GLN A 70 11.86 -5.21 -2.29
CA GLN A 70 11.34 -6.17 -1.29
C GLN A 70 10.02 -6.84 -1.68
N LYS A 71 9.96 -7.46 -2.87
CA LYS A 71 8.76 -8.11 -3.44
C LYS A 71 8.24 -9.33 -2.66
N ASP A 72 8.86 -9.66 -1.55
CA ASP A 72 8.47 -10.68 -0.59
C ASP A 72 7.74 -10.11 0.64
N THR A 73 7.61 -8.78 0.72
CA THR A 73 6.92 -8.08 1.82
C THR A 73 5.49 -7.71 1.44
N LEU A 74 4.59 -7.79 2.44
CA LEU A 74 3.19 -7.37 2.32
C LEU A 74 2.97 -6.11 3.15
N HIS A 75 2.44 -5.07 2.51
CA HIS A 75 2.08 -3.82 3.13
C HIS A 75 0.61 -3.51 2.90
N PHE A 76 0.07 -2.59 3.69
CA PHE A 76 -1.28 -2.07 3.44
C PHE A 76 -1.40 -0.60 3.81
N LEU A 77 -2.30 0.08 3.09
CA LEU A 77 -2.80 1.41 3.43
C LEU A 77 -4.25 1.29 3.91
N HIS A 78 -4.64 2.11 4.88
CA HIS A 78 -6.01 2.15 5.39
C HIS A 78 -6.40 3.54 5.88
N ARG A 79 -7.68 3.72 6.23
CA ARG A 79 -8.22 4.97 6.81
C ARG A 79 -8.85 4.79 8.18
N ARG A 80 -8.44 3.75 8.90
CA ARG A 80 -9.08 3.26 10.14
C ARG A 80 -8.10 3.21 11.32
N PRO A 81 -7.51 4.34 11.73
CA PRO A 81 -6.65 4.40 12.91
C PRO A 81 -7.43 4.13 14.21
N ASP A 82 -8.76 4.23 14.17
CA ASP A 82 -9.68 3.90 15.27
C ASP A 82 -9.78 2.39 15.53
N LEU A 83 -9.46 1.55 14.52
CA LEU A 83 -9.57 0.10 14.61
C LEU A 83 -8.22 -0.63 14.55
N ILE A 84 -7.22 -0.05 13.90
CA ILE A 84 -5.94 -0.69 13.63
C ILE A 84 -4.84 0.09 14.33
N SER A 85 -4.21 -0.57 15.29
CA SER A 85 -3.13 -0.02 16.10
C SER A 85 -1.77 -0.09 15.39
N GLY A 86 -0.84 0.78 15.80
CA GLY A 86 0.56 0.76 15.33
C GLY A 86 0.78 1.25 13.90
N SER A 87 -0.21 1.92 13.30
CA SER A 87 -0.10 2.50 11.97
C SER A 87 0.60 3.86 11.99
N ILE A 88 1.19 4.24 10.86
CA ILE A 88 1.88 5.52 10.66
C ILE A 88 1.02 6.39 9.74
N GLU A 89 0.70 7.61 10.15
CA GLU A 89 -0.03 8.54 9.28
C GLU A 89 0.88 9.05 8.16
N VAL A 90 0.44 8.88 6.92
CA VAL A 90 1.15 9.37 5.73
C VAL A 90 0.64 10.75 5.34
N THR A 91 -0.68 10.90 5.19
CA THR A 91 -1.35 12.15 4.82
C THR A 91 -2.87 12.02 4.94
N ASP A 92 -3.59 13.11 5.22
CA ASP A 92 -5.05 13.23 5.08
C ASP A 92 -5.85 11.95 5.45
N HIS A 93 -5.64 11.44 6.67
CA HIS A 93 -6.29 10.22 7.19
C HIS A 93 -5.99 8.92 6.42
N VAL A 94 -4.88 8.88 5.68
CA VAL A 94 -4.30 7.68 5.07
C VAL A 94 -3.14 7.23 5.93
N PHE A 95 -3.23 6.00 6.39
CA PHE A 95 -2.27 5.37 7.29
C PHE A 95 -1.61 4.18 6.60
N TRP A 96 -0.32 4.01 6.87
CA TRP A 96 0.47 2.88 6.42
C TRP A 96 0.73 1.90 7.56
N GLY A 97 0.50 0.61 7.27
CA GLY A 97 0.81 -0.48 8.18
C GLY A 97 -0.11 -0.51 9.41
N GLY A 98 0.38 -1.14 10.47
CA GLY A 98 -0.37 -1.47 11.68
C GLY A 98 -0.40 -2.96 11.98
N ASP A 99 -1.13 -3.37 13.01
CA ASP A 99 -1.25 -4.78 13.39
C ASP A 99 -2.05 -5.57 12.36
N PHE A 100 -1.36 -6.46 11.65
CA PHE A 100 -1.95 -7.29 10.60
C PHE A 100 -2.98 -8.30 11.15
N SER A 101 -2.80 -8.79 12.38
CA SER A 101 -3.72 -9.72 13.01
C SER A 101 -5.06 -9.04 13.32
N GLU A 102 -5.03 -7.77 13.72
CA GLU A 102 -6.24 -6.95 13.88
C GLU A 102 -6.97 -6.79 12.56
N VAL A 103 -6.25 -6.46 11.48
CA VAL A 103 -6.82 -6.33 10.13
C VAL A 103 -7.55 -7.62 9.71
N LEU A 104 -6.91 -8.78 9.86
CA LEU A 104 -7.52 -10.06 9.50
C LEU A 104 -8.78 -10.34 10.33
N SER A 105 -8.71 -10.15 11.65
CA SER A 105 -9.83 -10.34 12.56
C SER A 105 -11.01 -9.42 12.20
N LEU A 106 -10.74 -8.16 11.90
CA LEU A 106 -11.75 -7.17 11.54
C LEU A 106 -12.40 -7.46 10.18
N LEU A 107 -11.62 -7.90 9.19
CA LEU A 107 -12.13 -8.34 7.88
C LEU A 107 -13.02 -9.58 8.01
N GLN A 108 -12.58 -10.59 8.76
CA GLN A 108 -13.35 -11.83 8.99
C GLN A 108 -14.65 -11.57 9.75
N THR A 109 -14.61 -10.67 10.75
CA THR A 109 -15.80 -10.26 11.51
C THR A 109 -16.65 -9.20 10.82
N LYS A 110 -16.28 -8.77 9.60
CA LYS A 110 -16.96 -7.74 8.80
C LYS A 110 -17.10 -6.39 9.50
N LYS A 111 -16.21 -6.07 10.43
CA LYS A 111 -16.11 -4.75 11.08
C LYS A 111 -15.27 -3.76 10.29
N LEU A 112 -14.48 -4.26 9.35
CA LEU A 112 -13.69 -3.50 8.40
C LEU A 112 -14.03 -3.99 7.00
N SER A 113 -14.29 -3.06 6.09
CA SER A 113 -14.60 -3.38 4.70
C SER A 113 -13.32 -3.46 3.85
N PRO A 114 -13.20 -4.41 2.90
CA PRO A 114 -12.03 -4.50 2.03
C PRO A 114 -11.69 -3.23 1.22
N ASP A 115 -12.67 -2.39 0.90
CA ASP A 115 -12.47 -1.12 0.18
C ASP A 115 -11.85 -0.01 1.04
N GLU A 116 -11.83 -0.19 2.37
CA GLU A 116 -11.13 0.69 3.31
C GLU A 116 -9.62 0.39 3.37
N LEU A 117 -9.17 -0.64 2.67
CA LEU A 117 -7.80 -1.14 2.63
C LEU A 117 -7.27 -1.20 1.20
N ARG A 118 -5.96 -1.02 1.06
CA ARG A 118 -5.22 -1.43 -0.14
C ARG A 118 -4.01 -2.23 0.29
N PHE A 119 -3.85 -3.43 -0.27
CA PHE A 119 -2.69 -4.28 0.02
C PHE A 119 -1.68 -4.21 -1.13
N PHE A 120 -0.40 -4.24 -0.77
CA PHE A 120 0.73 -4.08 -1.69
C PHE A 120 1.77 -5.17 -1.45
N ILE A 121 2.34 -5.68 -2.53
CA ILE A 121 3.56 -6.48 -2.51
C ILE A 121 4.74 -5.59 -2.88
N GLY A 122 5.74 -5.52 -2.01
CA GLY A 122 6.89 -4.63 -2.15
C GLY A 122 6.52 -3.14 -2.14
N TYR A 123 7.51 -2.30 -2.42
CA TYR A 123 7.40 -0.85 -2.47
C TYR A 123 8.37 -0.22 -3.48
N SER A 124 8.22 1.09 -3.67
CA SER A 124 9.01 1.93 -4.58
C SER A 124 9.92 2.87 -3.83
#